data_AF-A0A535L297-F1
#
_entry.id   AF-A0A535L297-F1
#
_cell.length_a   1.000
_cell.length_b   1.000
_cell.length_c   1.000
_cell.angle_alpha   90.00
_cell.angle_beta   90.00
_cell.angle_gamma   90.00
#
_symmetry.space_group_name_H-M   'P 1'
#
loop_
_entity.id
_entity.type
_entity.pdbx_description
1 polymer ?
#
loop_
_entity_poly.entity_id
_entity_poly.type
_entity_poly.pdbx_seq_one_letter_code
_entity_poly.pdbx_strand_id
1 'polypeptide(L)'
;MANLITKGLSRDAVEALSRQKGEPEWMLQKRLHAWDVYEKTPAPLGRRGDLGTRRTVANFKFQELNPFVPSPLLDGDGSLPAAIEQSLKEALVDAR
;
A
#
# COMPACT_ATOMS: atom_id res chain seq x y z
N MET A 1 -8.68 -19.62 7.40
CA MET A 1 -9.53 -18.68 8.17
C MET A 1 -9.91 -17.56 7.23
N ALA A 2 -11.19 -17.26 7.09
CA ALA A 2 -11.70 -16.36 6.06
C ALA A 2 -11.12 -14.95 6.25
N ASN A 3 -10.32 -14.50 5.27
CA ASN A 3 -9.81 -13.13 5.21
C ASN A 3 -11.02 -12.19 5.18
N LEU A 4 -11.25 -11.45 6.26
CA LEU A 4 -12.10 -10.27 6.21
C LEU A 4 -11.33 -9.22 5.40
N ILE A 5 -11.42 -9.34 4.08
CA ILE A 5 -10.93 -8.31 3.18
C ILE A 5 -11.90 -7.13 3.34
N THR A 6 -11.58 -6.26 4.29
CA THR A 6 -12.23 -4.96 4.40
C THR A 6 -11.95 -4.22 3.10
N LYS A 7 -13.01 -3.94 2.33
CA LYS A 7 -12.89 -3.16 1.10
C LYS A 7 -12.57 -1.71 1.46
N GLY A 8 -11.74 -1.09 0.64
CA GLY A 8 -11.32 0.29 0.78
C GLY A 8 -10.19 0.50 1.79
N LEU A 9 -9.57 1.67 1.70
CA LEU A 9 -8.63 2.14 2.71
C LEU A 9 -9.43 2.73 3.86
N SER A 10 -9.40 2.06 5.01
CA SER A 10 -10.11 2.44 6.23
C SER A 10 -9.30 2.07 7.47
N ARG A 11 -9.69 2.63 8.62
CA ARG A 11 -9.11 2.26 9.92
C ARG A 11 -9.21 0.76 10.17
N ASP A 12 -10.36 0.16 9.87
CA ASP A 12 -10.61 -1.27 10.06
C ASP A 12 -9.72 -2.12 9.14
N ALA A 13 -9.44 -1.66 7.91
CA ALA A 13 -8.51 -2.34 7.01
C ALA A 13 -7.07 -2.33 7.56
N VAL A 14 -6.66 -1.24 8.23
CA VAL A 14 -5.35 -1.14 8.89
C VAL A 14 -5.26 -2.08 10.10
N GLU A 15 -6.32 -2.18 10.90
CA GLU A 15 -6.37 -3.15 12.01
C GLU A 15 -6.34 -4.59 11.51
N ALA A 16 -7.12 -4.90 10.47
CA ALA A 16 -7.14 -6.22 9.84
C ALA A 16 -5.76 -6.60 9.28
N LEU A 17 -5.05 -5.67 8.63
CA LEU A 17 -3.68 -5.88 8.16
C LEU A 17 -2.72 -6.23 9.29
N SER A 18 -2.77 -5.49 10.39
CA SER A 18 -1.84 -5.70 11.51
C SER A 18 -2.05 -7.06 12.16
N ARG A 19 -3.32 -7.49 12.29
CA ARG A 19 -3.69 -8.84 12.74
C ARG A 19 -3.20 -9.91 11.75
N GLN A 20 -3.36 -9.69 10.46
CA GLN A 20 -2.91 -10.62 9.42
C GLN A 20 -1.38 -10.82 9.45
N LYS A 21 -0.63 -9.74 9.70
CA LYS A 21 0.84 -9.77 9.76
C LYS A 21 1.39 -10.25 11.10
N GLY A 22 0.55 -10.46 12.12
CA GLY A 22 0.99 -10.86 13.46
C GLY A 22 1.90 -9.80 14.10
N GLU A 23 1.62 -8.52 13.85
CA GLU A 23 2.47 -7.43 14.34
C GLU A 23 2.32 -7.20 15.85
N PRO A 24 3.39 -6.75 16.53
CA PRO A 24 3.30 -6.36 17.94
C PRO A 24 2.46 -5.07 18.11
N GLU A 25 1.89 -4.89 19.30
CA GLU A 25 0.93 -3.81 19.59
C GLU A 25 1.44 -2.40 19.23
N TRP A 26 2.70 -2.10 19.55
CA TRP A 26 3.30 -0.79 19.26
C TRP A 26 3.29 -0.46 17.76
N MET A 27 3.36 -1.48 16.88
CA MET A 27 3.34 -1.29 15.44
C MET A 27 1.91 -0.97 14.96
N LEU A 28 0.91 -1.65 15.50
CA LEU A 28 -0.50 -1.32 15.26
C LEU A 28 -0.79 0.14 15.65
N GLN A 29 -0.34 0.57 16.82
CA GLN A 29 -0.51 1.95 17.29
C GLN A 29 0.12 2.97 16.32
N LYS A 30 1.33 2.70 15.80
CA LYS A 30 1.98 3.55 14.79
C LYS A 30 1.18 3.60 13.49
N ARG A 31 0.64 2.48 13.02
CA ARG A 31 -0.19 2.44 11.80
C ARG A 31 -1.48 3.24 11.98
N LEU A 32 -2.15 3.09 13.12
CA LEU A 32 -3.36 3.84 13.45
C LEU A 32 -3.09 5.34 13.56
N HIS A 33 -1.96 5.72 14.13
CA HIS A 33 -1.54 7.12 14.19
C HIS A 33 -1.28 7.69 12.79
N ALA A 34 -0.58 6.95 11.92
CA ALA A 34 -0.36 7.38 10.54
C ALA A 34 -1.67 7.54 9.75
N TRP A 35 -2.65 6.66 9.99
CA TRP A 35 -3.99 6.77 9.42
C TRP A 35 -4.70 8.06 9.88
N ASP A 36 -4.67 8.36 11.17
CA ASP A 36 -5.25 9.59 11.72
C ASP A 36 -4.59 10.86 11.17
N VAL A 37 -3.26 10.84 11.01
CA VAL A 37 -2.53 11.94 10.36
C VAL A 37 -2.95 12.08 8.90
N TYR A 38 -3.09 10.98 8.15
CA TYR A 38 -3.54 11.00 6.76
C TYR A 38 -4.93 11.65 6.61
N GLU A 39 -5.90 11.22 7.40
CA GLU A 39 -7.28 11.78 7.38
C GLU A 39 -7.31 13.27 7.71
N LYS A 40 -6.43 13.73 8.61
CA LYS A 40 -6.31 15.15 8.99
C LYS A 40 -5.49 15.97 8.00
N THR A 41 -4.68 15.34 7.17
CA THR A 41 -3.79 16.04 6.24
C THR A 41 -4.59 16.44 5.00
N PRO A 42 -4.75 17.74 4.70
CA PRO A 42 -5.41 18.15 3.49
C PRO A 42 -4.64 17.64 2.28
N ALA A 43 -5.35 17.16 1.26
CA ALA A 43 -4.73 16.70 0.03
C ALA A 43 -3.83 17.82 -0.54
N PRO A 44 -2.58 17.50 -0.97
CA PRO A 44 -1.63 18.50 -1.46
C PRO A 44 -2.03 18.99 -2.86
N LEU A 45 -3.13 19.73 -2.94
CA LEU A 45 -3.61 20.43 -4.14
C LEU A 45 -2.80 21.73 -4.28
N GLY A 46 -1.50 21.61 -4.57
CA GLY A 46 -0.61 22.78 -4.73
C GLY A 46 -1.05 23.73 -5.86
N ARG A 47 -0.70 25.02 -5.74
CA ARG A 47 -1.01 26.17 -6.64
C ARG A 47 -0.54 26.08 -8.11
N ARG A 48 -0.10 24.93 -8.61
CA ARG A 48 0.46 24.80 -9.97
C ARG A 48 -0.45 23.91 -10.82
N GLY A 49 -1.03 24.52 -11.85
CA GLY A 49 -1.97 23.91 -12.80
C GLY A 49 -1.33 22.86 -13.72
N ASP A 50 -0.88 21.75 -13.16
CA ASP A 50 -0.82 20.47 -13.88
C ASP A 50 -2.02 19.64 -13.43
N LEU A 51 -3.11 19.77 -14.18
CA LEU A 51 -4.38 19.08 -13.99
C LEU A 51 -4.42 17.72 -14.71
N GLY A 52 -3.28 17.23 -15.26
CA GLY A 52 -3.22 15.98 -16.03
C GLY A 52 -2.97 14.77 -15.14
N THR A 53 -1.79 14.72 -14.51
CA THR A 53 -1.38 13.58 -13.67
C THR A 53 -2.22 13.45 -12.39
N ARG A 54 -2.78 14.56 -11.91
CA ARG A 54 -3.66 14.58 -10.73
C ARG A 54 -5.07 14.08 -10.98
N ARG A 55 -5.58 14.10 -12.22
CA ARG A 55 -7.00 13.79 -12.49
C ARG A 55 -7.30 12.30 -12.38
N THR A 56 -6.41 11.45 -12.87
CA THR A 56 -6.56 9.99 -12.74
C THR A 56 -6.53 9.55 -11.29
N VAL A 57 -5.57 10.07 -10.51
CA VAL A 57 -5.44 9.75 -9.07
C VAL A 57 -6.59 10.36 -8.26
N ALA A 58 -7.01 11.60 -8.58
CA ALA A 58 -8.13 12.25 -7.90
C ALA A 58 -9.48 11.55 -8.15
N ASN A 59 -9.67 10.99 -9.34
CA ASN A 59 -10.88 10.23 -9.68
C ASN A 59 -10.78 8.74 -9.28
N PHE A 60 -9.65 8.32 -8.73
CA PHE A 60 -9.45 6.93 -8.36
C PHE A 60 -10.27 6.59 -7.13
N LYS A 61 -11.08 5.53 -7.24
CA LYS A 61 -12.01 5.12 -6.20
C LYS A 61 -11.33 4.21 -5.19
N PHE A 62 -10.57 4.80 -4.28
CA PHE A 62 -9.83 4.06 -3.24
C PHE A 62 -10.71 3.15 -2.38
N GLN A 63 -11.99 3.47 -2.24
CA GLN A 63 -12.96 2.68 -1.47
C GLN A 63 -13.40 1.38 -2.15
N GLU A 64 -13.24 1.27 -3.47
CA GLU A 64 -13.61 0.05 -4.23
C GLU A 64 -12.48 -0.98 -4.27
N LEU A 65 -11.30 -0.65 -3.76
CA LEU A 65 -10.12 -1.50 -3.81
C LEU A 65 -10.15 -2.57 -2.72
N ASN A 66 -9.53 -3.71 -3.02
CA ASN A 66 -9.15 -4.67 -2.01
C ASN A 66 -7.72 -4.33 -1.57
N PRO A 67 -7.52 -3.79 -0.36
CA PRO A 67 -6.18 -3.44 0.10
C PRO A 67 -5.42 -4.70 0.52
N PHE A 68 -4.09 -4.62 0.44
CA PHE A 68 -3.15 -5.63 0.99
C PHE A 68 -3.34 -7.06 0.45
N VAL A 69 -3.83 -7.20 -0.78
CA VAL A 69 -3.86 -8.49 -1.48
C VAL A 69 -2.42 -8.93 -1.74
N PRO A 70 -2.01 -10.14 -1.33
CA PRO A 70 -0.70 -10.67 -1.72
C PRO A 70 -0.64 -10.69 -3.25
N SER A 71 0.44 -10.20 -3.84
CA SER A 71 0.53 -10.21 -5.30
C SER A 71 0.52 -11.67 -5.78
N PRO A 72 -0.29 -11.98 -6.81
CA PRO A 72 -0.38 -13.34 -7.34
C PRO A 72 0.93 -13.81 -7.99
N LEU A 73 1.87 -12.87 -8.18
CA LEU A 73 3.21 -13.15 -8.69
C LEU A 73 4.21 -13.43 -7.57
N LEU A 74 3.88 -13.21 -6.29
CA LEU A 74 4.77 -13.69 -5.23
C LEU A 74 4.63 -15.20 -5.15
N ASP A 75 5.77 -15.89 -5.14
CA ASP A 75 5.79 -17.29 -4.79
C ASP A 75 5.28 -17.47 -3.35
N GLY A 76 4.82 -18.68 -2.99
CA GLY A 76 4.18 -18.93 -1.69
C GLY A 76 5.05 -18.62 -0.46
N ASP A 77 6.34 -18.41 -0.66
CA ASP A 77 7.34 -17.99 0.34
C ASP A 77 7.53 -16.47 0.42
N GLY A 78 6.83 -15.71 -0.43
CA GLY A 78 6.94 -14.26 -0.53
C GLY A 78 8.13 -13.77 -1.36
N SER A 79 8.80 -14.66 -2.10
CA SER A 79 9.87 -14.27 -3.03
C SER A 79 9.31 -13.65 -4.32
N LEU A 80 10.13 -12.80 -4.95
CA LEU A 80 9.78 -12.22 -6.23
C LEU A 80 10.10 -13.24 -7.33
N PRO A 81 9.35 -13.23 -8.45
CA PRO A 81 9.68 -14.05 -9.60
C PRO A 81 11.15 -13.84 -10.00
N ALA A 82 11.86 -14.93 -10.28
CA ALA A 82 13.29 -14.91 -10.59
C ALA A 82 13.67 -13.90 -11.68
N ALA A 83 12.79 -13.71 -12.68
CA ALA A 83 12.98 -12.72 -13.74
C ALA A 83 13.05 -11.26 -13.21
N ILE A 84 12.20 -10.92 -12.24
CA ILE A 84 12.18 -9.60 -11.60
C ILE A 84 13.41 -9.44 -10.72
N GLU A 85 13.80 -10.48 -9.97
CA GLU A 85 15.01 -10.43 -9.13
C GLU A 85 16.29 -10.24 -9.95
N GLN A 86 16.39 -10.92 -11.10
CA GLN A 86 17.54 -10.80 -12.00
C GLN A 86 17.62 -9.40 -12.60
N SER A 87 16.50 -8.88 -13.12
CA SER A 87 16.45 -7.52 -13.66
C SER A 87 16.80 -6.46 -12.60
N LEU A 88 16.36 -6.64 -11.35
CA LEU A 88 16.72 -5.74 -10.25
C LEU A 88 18.23 -5.80 -9.94
N LYS A 89 18.82 -7.00 -9.93
CA LYS A 89 20.26 -7.18 -9.71
C LYS A 89 21.08 -6.53 -10.81
N GLU A 90 20.70 -6.70 -12.07
CA GLU A 90 21.35 -6.07 -13.23
C GLU A 90 21.30 -4.53 -13.14
N ALA A 91 20.12 -3.96 -12.88
CA ALA A 91 19.96 -2.52 -12.74
C ALA A 91 20.78 -1.92 -11.57
N LEU A 92 20.97 -2.66 -10.48
CA LEU A 92 21.80 -2.23 -9.35
C LEU A 92 23.30 -2.32 -9.65
N VAL A 93 23.72 -3.23 -10.54
CA VAL A 93 25.11 -3.37 -10.97
C VAL A 93 25.50 -2.24 -11.93
N ASP A 94 24.61 -1.85 -12.85
CA ASP A 94 24.85 -0.77 -13.81
C ASP A 94 24.86 0.64 -13.17
N ALA A 95 24.39 0.78 -11.93
CA ALA A 95 24.35 2.03 -11.18
C ALA A 95 25.63 2.34 -10.38
N ARG A 96 26.68 1.51 -10.48
CA ARG A 96 27.92 1.60 -9.71
C ARG A 96 29.14 1.89 -10.59
#